data_AF-A0A150TRC3-F1
#
_entry.id   AF-A0A150TRC3-F1
#
_cell.length_a   1.000
_cell.length_b   1.000
_cell.length_c   1.000
_cell.angle_alpha   90.00
_cell.angle_beta   90.00
_cell.angle_gamma   90.00
#
_symmetry.space_group_name_H-M   'P 1'
#
loop_
_entity.id
_entity.type
_entity.pdbx_description
1 polymer ?
#
loop_
_entity_poly.entity_id
_entity_poly.type
_entity_poly.pdbx_seq_one_letter_code
_entity_poly.pdbx_strand_id
1 'polypeptide(L)'
;MVQMVNYAGVLAAPRAAQRLGAAPSREELLALLDRFIALNGEGSRVTIGDGRPIHEVTARARTLRALCDTWTPSPEVPIAIQQAARSLIAALGFPEPPEGWDGLEAPPEVPPEPEEPAPRPPPTEEELAARPHPFAFGVALQWCRYLASPRMVAKIPPVDLRFPALGHLDNLLALFRTARGKSAEARAFDATLIDRLETLRVLCEAWDGAEAPPARVQEVARAVHMQLYHKSDPHEYDAFEEDVDPVYLTIPRVRTS
;
A
#
# COMPACT_ATOMS: atom_id res chain seq x y z
N MET A 1 5.31 1.67 4.20
CA MET A 1 5.92 1.42 2.88
C MET A 1 5.66 2.60 1.94
N VAL A 2 4.41 2.96 1.68
CA VAL A 2 4.02 4.10 0.80
C VAL A 2 4.76 5.40 1.09
N GLN A 3 4.81 5.86 2.35
CA GLN A 3 5.53 7.09 2.70
C GLN A 3 7.03 7.03 2.38
N MET A 4 7.69 5.89 2.63
CA MET A 4 9.11 5.71 2.30
C MET A 4 9.34 5.76 0.78
N VAL A 5 8.47 5.11 0.01
CA VAL A 5 8.53 5.16 -1.47
C VAL A 5 8.36 6.58 -1.98
N ASN A 6 7.41 7.34 -1.43
CA ASN A 6 7.19 8.74 -1.80
C ASN A 6 8.44 9.60 -1.51
N TYR A 7 9.05 9.45 -0.33
CA TYR A 7 10.27 10.19 0.00
C TYR A 7 11.48 9.75 -0.83
N ALA A 8 11.64 8.45 -1.07
CA ALA A 8 12.66 7.97 -1.99
C ALA A 8 12.46 8.59 -3.38
N GLY A 9 11.21 8.67 -3.88
CA GLY A 9 10.87 9.32 -5.14
C GLY A 9 11.28 10.79 -5.19
N VAL A 10 11.01 11.54 -4.13
CA VAL A 10 11.45 12.93 -3.99
C VAL A 10 12.97 13.04 -4.00
N LEU A 11 13.67 12.19 -3.25
CA LEU A 11 15.14 12.17 -3.21
C LEU A 11 15.76 11.73 -4.54
N ALA A 12 15.08 10.88 -5.30
CA ALA A 12 15.51 10.42 -6.61
C ALA A 12 15.39 11.50 -7.70
N ALA A 13 14.45 12.43 -7.54
CA ALA A 13 14.12 13.47 -8.52
C ALA A 13 14.51 14.87 -8.02
N PRO A 14 15.67 15.43 -8.44
CA PRO A 14 16.17 16.70 -7.92
C PRO A 14 15.20 17.88 -8.13
N ARG A 15 14.48 17.92 -9.25
CA ARG A 15 13.47 18.97 -9.51
C ARG A 15 12.24 18.85 -8.61
N ALA A 16 11.85 17.62 -8.26
CA ALA A 16 10.75 17.39 -7.34
C ALA A 16 11.14 17.83 -5.91
N ALA A 17 12.37 17.52 -5.47
CA ALA A 17 12.91 17.98 -4.20
C ALA A 17 12.97 19.51 -4.09
N GLN A 18 13.38 20.19 -5.16
CA GLN A 18 13.46 21.66 -5.19
C GLN A 18 12.10 22.35 -5.04
N ARG A 19 11.01 21.72 -5.50
CA ARG A 19 9.66 22.28 -5.45
C ARG A 19 8.89 21.95 -4.16
N LEU A 20 9.38 21.05 -3.32
CA LEU A 20 8.56 20.49 -2.24
C LEU A 20 8.23 21.46 -1.09
N GLY A 21 8.78 22.68 -1.07
CA GLY A 21 8.47 23.75 -0.10
C GLY A 21 8.97 23.50 1.33
N ALA A 22 8.78 22.28 1.85
CA ALA A 22 9.31 21.79 3.12
C ALA A 22 9.93 20.39 2.91
N ALA A 23 11.25 20.30 3.08
CA ALA A 23 11.93 19.00 3.14
C ALA A 23 11.56 18.29 4.45
N PRO A 24 11.40 16.94 4.45
CA PRO A 24 11.28 16.20 5.71
C PRO A 24 12.51 16.43 6.58
N SER A 25 12.32 16.42 7.90
CA SER A 25 13.46 16.46 8.81
C SER A 25 14.33 15.21 8.64
N ARG A 26 15.61 15.33 9.03
CA ARG A 26 16.54 14.19 8.98
C ARG A 26 16.05 13.07 9.88
N GLU A 27 15.54 13.41 11.07
CA GLU A 27 14.98 12.41 12.00
C GLU A 27 13.83 11.64 11.38
N GLU A 28 12.88 12.31 10.70
CA GLU A 28 11.75 11.64 10.04
C GLU A 28 12.22 10.70 8.94
N LEU A 29 13.16 11.14 8.11
CA LEU A 29 13.68 10.34 7.01
C LEU A 29 14.42 9.09 7.50
N LEU A 30 15.27 9.24 8.53
CA LEU A 30 15.97 8.13 9.17
C LEU A 30 14.99 7.17 9.84
N ALA A 31 14.00 7.68 10.58
CA ALA A 31 12.99 6.84 11.24
C ALA A 31 12.18 6.00 10.24
N LEU A 32 11.86 6.56 9.06
CA LEU A 32 11.18 5.82 7.99
C LEU A 32 12.05 4.71 7.41
N LEU A 33 13.33 4.96 7.18
CA LEU A 33 14.28 3.98 6.65
C LEU A 33 14.58 2.89 7.67
N ASP A 34 14.83 3.25 8.93
CA ASP A 34 15.08 2.31 10.03
C ASP A 34 13.87 1.39 10.24
N ARG A 35 12.65 1.94 10.19
CA ARG A 35 11.41 1.15 10.25
C ARG A 35 11.29 0.19 9.07
N PHE A 36 11.61 0.62 7.84
CA PHE A 36 11.60 -0.25 6.68
C PHE A 36 12.61 -1.39 6.82
N ILE A 37 13.83 -1.10 7.25
CA ILE A 37 14.90 -2.09 7.44
C ILE A 37 14.50 -3.11 8.51
N ALA A 38 13.98 -2.65 9.65
CA ALA A 38 13.57 -3.50 10.76
C ALA A 38 12.45 -4.49 10.38
N LEU A 39 11.47 -4.01 9.61
CA LEU A 39 10.33 -4.84 9.18
C LEU A 39 10.68 -5.85 8.09
N ASN A 40 11.74 -5.60 7.32
CA ASN A 40 12.01 -6.32 6.07
C ASN A 40 13.38 -7.03 6.04
N GLY A 41 14.08 -7.16 7.18
CA GLY A 41 15.41 -7.78 7.26
C GLY A 41 15.45 -9.29 6.96
N GLU A 42 16.57 -9.97 7.26
CA GLU A 42 16.88 -11.36 6.87
C GLU A 42 15.89 -12.45 7.34
N GLY A 43 14.88 -12.10 8.15
CA GLY A 43 13.78 -12.99 8.53
C GLY A 43 12.43 -12.69 7.83
N SER A 44 12.39 -11.70 6.95
CA SER A 44 11.14 -11.29 6.29
C SER A 44 10.72 -12.29 5.21
N ARG A 45 9.45 -12.70 5.27
CA ARG A 45 8.79 -13.53 4.26
C ARG A 45 8.06 -12.70 3.20
N VAL A 46 8.11 -11.37 3.29
CA VAL A 46 7.45 -10.48 2.33
C VAL A 46 8.18 -10.57 0.99
N THR A 47 7.43 -10.67 -0.09
CA THR A 47 7.92 -10.56 -1.46
C THR A 47 7.49 -9.24 -2.08
N ILE A 48 8.26 -8.76 -3.06
CA ILE A 48 7.89 -7.61 -3.89
C ILE A 48 7.15 -8.11 -5.15
N GLY A 49 6.57 -7.19 -5.93
CA GLY A 49 5.60 -7.51 -6.99
C GLY A 49 6.07 -8.47 -8.10
N ASP A 50 7.38 -8.76 -8.19
CA ASP A 50 7.97 -9.75 -9.11
C ASP A 50 8.34 -11.08 -8.44
N GLY A 51 7.90 -11.30 -7.19
CA GLY A 51 8.12 -12.53 -6.42
C GLY A 51 9.45 -12.59 -5.66
N ARG A 52 10.35 -11.61 -5.83
CA ARG A 52 11.64 -11.60 -5.09
C ARG A 52 11.44 -11.29 -3.60
N PRO A 53 12.25 -11.85 -2.70
CA PRO A 53 12.20 -11.51 -1.27
C PRO A 53 12.55 -10.04 -1.00
N ILE A 54 11.74 -9.36 -0.17
CA ILE A 54 11.96 -7.94 0.15
C ILE A 54 13.27 -7.68 0.90
N HIS A 55 13.82 -8.69 1.57
CA HIS A 55 15.07 -8.54 2.32
C HIS A 55 16.26 -8.25 1.41
N GLU A 56 16.21 -8.66 0.13
CA GLU A 56 17.19 -8.30 -0.89
C GLU A 56 17.19 -6.78 -1.18
N VAL A 57 16.07 -6.10 -0.92
CA VAL A 57 15.94 -4.64 -1.05
C VAL A 57 16.51 -3.91 0.16
N THR A 58 16.52 -4.52 1.35
CA THR A 58 16.96 -3.84 2.58
C THR A 58 18.41 -3.38 2.56
N ALA A 59 19.28 -4.04 1.80
CA ALA A 59 20.65 -3.57 1.61
C ALA A 59 20.68 -2.15 1.00
N ARG A 60 19.79 -1.85 0.05
CA ARG A 60 19.70 -0.54 -0.61
C ARG A 60 19.13 0.51 0.34
N ALA A 61 18.16 0.13 1.17
CA ALA A 61 17.63 1.00 2.20
C ALA A 61 18.70 1.35 3.25
N ARG A 62 19.58 0.41 3.64
CA ARG A 62 20.72 0.68 4.53
C ARG A 62 21.71 1.66 3.90
N THR A 63 22.01 1.51 2.60
CA THR A 63 22.87 2.45 1.87
C THR A 63 22.28 3.86 1.88
N LEU A 64 21.00 4.00 1.52
CA LEU A 64 20.33 5.30 1.53
C LEU A 64 20.32 5.91 2.94
N ARG A 65 19.99 5.11 3.96
CA ARG A 65 19.99 5.52 5.37
C ARG A 65 21.35 6.05 5.81
N ALA A 66 22.44 5.36 5.48
CA ALA A 66 23.79 5.78 5.82
C ALA A 66 24.17 7.13 5.19
N LEU A 67 23.78 7.35 3.93
CA LEU A 67 24.02 8.62 3.25
C LEU A 67 23.22 9.75 3.89
N CYS A 68 21.94 9.51 4.18
CA CYS A 68 21.05 10.50 4.80
C CYS A 68 21.44 10.85 6.23
N ASP A 69 22.11 9.96 6.97
CA ASP A 69 22.60 10.21 8.33
C ASP A 69 23.61 11.37 8.39
N THR A 70 24.43 11.47 7.34
CA THR A 70 25.47 12.50 7.22
C THR A 70 25.01 13.77 6.51
N TRP A 71 23.80 13.75 5.96
CA TRP A 71 23.26 14.85 5.15
C TRP A 71 22.24 15.67 5.94
N THR A 72 22.31 16.98 5.80
CA THR A 72 21.28 17.90 6.29
C THR A 72 20.26 18.11 5.18
N PRO A 73 18.99 17.71 5.35
CA PRO A 73 17.97 17.81 4.31
C PRO A 73 17.87 19.23 3.73
N SER A 74 17.98 19.30 2.41
CA SER A 74 17.94 20.53 1.61
C SER A 74 17.30 20.26 0.25
N PRO A 75 16.82 21.31 -0.44
CA PRO A 75 16.37 21.22 -1.84
C PRO A 75 17.44 20.62 -2.77
N GLU A 76 18.71 20.93 -2.53
CA GLU A 76 19.85 20.39 -3.26
C GLU A 76 20.24 19.01 -2.71
N VAL A 77 19.57 17.96 -3.17
CA VAL A 77 19.87 16.58 -2.78
C VAL A 77 21.22 16.15 -3.40
N PRO A 78 22.20 15.64 -2.62
CA PRO A 78 23.46 15.13 -3.15
C PRO A 78 23.27 13.99 -4.15
N ILE A 79 24.08 13.95 -5.22
CA ILE A 79 24.00 12.92 -6.29
C ILE A 79 24.04 11.49 -5.72
N ALA A 80 24.87 11.24 -4.70
CA ALA A 80 24.95 9.92 -4.07
C ALA A 80 23.61 9.49 -3.43
N ILE A 81 22.89 10.44 -2.80
CA ILE A 81 21.56 10.20 -2.23
C ILE A 81 20.54 9.97 -3.34
N GLN A 82 20.58 10.76 -4.41
CA GLN A 82 19.69 10.56 -5.57
C GLN A 82 19.86 9.16 -6.17
N GLN A 83 21.10 8.74 -6.41
CA GLN A 83 21.41 7.42 -6.97
C GLN A 83 20.99 6.28 -6.04
N ALA A 84 21.24 6.40 -4.73
CA ALA A 84 20.80 5.42 -3.76
C ALA A 84 19.27 5.33 -3.69
N ALA A 85 18.57 6.46 -3.77
CA ALA A 85 17.11 6.52 -3.81
C ALA A 85 16.55 5.87 -5.08
N ARG A 86 17.09 6.19 -6.27
CA ARG A 86 16.73 5.55 -7.54
C ARG A 86 16.94 4.03 -7.49
N SER A 87 18.07 3.59 -6.93
CA SER A 87 18.38 2.17 -6.77
C SER A 87 17.39 1.45 -5.85
N LEU A 88 17.00 2.08 -4.75
CA LEU A 88 15.99 1.57 -3.84
C LEU A 88 14.62 1.44 -4.52
N ILE A 89 14.17 2.48 -5.22
CA ILE A 89 12.88 2.51 -5.94
C ILE A 89 12.84 1.44 -7.03
N ALA A 90 13.89 1.32 -7.83
CA ALA A 90 14.00 0.31 -8.88
C ALA A 90 13.96 -1.11 -8.27
N ALA A 91 14.62 -1.32 -7.14
CA ALA A 91 14.57 -2.60 -6.43
C ALA A 91 13.20 -2.91 -5.83
N LEU A 92 12.35 -1.91 -5.59
CA LEU A 92 10.96 -2.07 -5.18
C LEU A 92 10.01 -2.32 -6.37
N GLY A 93 10.53 -2.38 -7.60
CA GLY A 93 9.77 -2.67 -8.82
C GLY A 93 9.16 -1.43 -9.49
N PHE A 94 9.53 -0.22 -9.06
CA PHE A 94 9.09 1.01 -9.70
C PHE A 94 10.10 1.41 -10.78
N PRO A 95 9.72 1.39 -12.07
CA PRO A 95 10.63 1.74 -13.15
C PRO A 95 10.98 3.23 -13.13
N GLU A 96 12.04 3.58 -13.83
CA GLU A 96 12.34 4.98 -14.14
C GLU A 96 11.19 5.60 -14.96
N PRO A 97 10.77 6.84 -14.66
CA PRO A 97 9.78 7.55 -15.46
C PRO A 97 10.21 7.70 -16.94
N PRO A 98 9.27 7.74 -17.91
CA PRO A 98 9.59 7.93 -19.32
C PRO A 98 10.45 9.17 -19.63
N GLU A 99 10.25 10.24 -18.87
CA GLU A 99 10.98 11.51 -18.93
C GLU A 99 12.33 11.49 -18.20
N GLY A 100 12.64 10.39 -17.51
CA GLY A 100 13.79 10.24 -16.62
C GLY A 100 13.63 10.95 -15.28
N TRP A 101 14.40 10.52 -14.29
CA TRP A 101 14.35 11.11 -12.94
C TRP A 101 14.69 12.61 -12.89
N ASP A 102 15.53 13.07 -13.82
CA ASP A 102 15.93 14.47 -13.91
C ASP A 102 14.92 15.34 -14.67
N GLY A 103 14.05 14.71 -15.47
CA GLY A 103 12.94 15.34 -16.18
C GLY A 103 11.64 15.37 -15.37
N LEU A 104 11.51 14.48 -14.37
CA LEU A 104 10.33 14.37 -13.51
C LEU A 104 10.07 15.67 -12.75
N GLU A 105 8.98 16.35 -13.11
CA GLU A 105 8.50 17.50 -12.37
C GLU A 105 7.71 17.07 -11.14
N ALA A 106 7.75 17.88 -10.08
CA ALA A 106 6.77 17.73 -9.01
C ALA A 106 5.36 17.86 -9.61
N PRO A 107 4.37 17.08 -9.15
CA PRO A 107 2.98 17.32 -9.50
C PRO A 107 2.65 18.81 -9.31
N PRO A 108 1.91 19.45 -10.22
CA PRO A 108 1.54 20.86 -10.06
C PRO A 108 0.94 21.07 -8.68
N GLU A 109 1.33 22.17 -8.01
CA GLU A 109 0.63 22.66 -6.82
C GLU A 109 -0.85 22.71 -7.17
N VAL A 110 -1.62 21.81 -6.56
CA VAL A 110 -3.07 21.81 -6.73
C VAL A 110 -3.53 23.18 -6.22
N PRO A 111 -4.13 24.04 -7.06
CA PRO A 111 -4.66 25.31 -6.61
C PRO A 111 -5.56 25.05 -5.40
N PRO A 112 -5.59 25.94 -4.39
CA PRO A 112 -6.50 25.74 -3.26
C PRO A 112 -7.91 25.54 -3.82
N GLU A 113 -8.45 24.33 -3.66
CA GLU A 113 -9.81 24.02 -4.05
C GLU A 113 -10.73 25.00 -3.29
N PRO A 114 -11.77 25.54 -3.94
CA PRO A 114 -12.72 26.45 -3.30
C PRO A 114 -13.22 25.80 -1.99
N GLU A 115 -13.33 26.59 -0.91
CA GLU A 115 -13.67 26.12 0.44
C GLU A 115 -14.85 25.14 0.43
N GLU A 116 -14.50 23.85 0.46
CA GLU A 116 -15.43 22.77 0.70
C GLU A 116 -15.73 22.68 2.20
N PRO A 117 -16.89 22.11 2.60
CA PRO A 117 -17.31 22.04 3.99
C PRO A 117 -16.17 21.52 4.87
N ALA A 118 -15.99 22.18 6.02
CA ALA A 118 -14.82 22.10 6.87
C ALA A 118 -14.11 20.73 6.81
N PRO A 119 -12.80 20.69 6.54
CA PRO A 119 -12.05 19.44 6.48
C PRO A 119 -12.34 18.65 7.75
N ARG A 120 -12.67 17.36 7.61
CA ARG A 120 -12.89 16.48 8.77
C ARG A 120 -11.72 16.70 9.74
N PRO A 121 -12.00 16.75 11.06
CA PRO A 121 -10.94 16.90 12.04
C PRO A 121 -9.84 15.84 11.82
N PRO A 122 -8.59 16.19 12.16
CA PRO A 122 -7.48 15.25 12.07
C PRO A 122 -7.82 13.97 12.85
N PRO A 123 -7.32 12.81 12.41
CA PRO A 123 -7.62 11.56 13.10
C PRO A 123 -7.16 11.62 14.56
N THR A 124 -7.98 11.11 15.46
CA THR A 124 -7.66 11.02 16.90
C THR A 124 -6.50 10.06 17.14
N GLU A 125 -5.86 10.14 18.31
CA GLU A 125 -4.83 9.15 18.70
C GLU A 125 -5.40 7.73 18.72
N GLU A 126 -6.67 7.56 19.10
CA GLU A 126 -7.37 6.28 19.08
C GLU A 126 -7.56 5.77 17.63
N GLU A 127 -7.96 6.64 16.70
CA GLU A 127 -8.07 6.29 15.27
C GLU A 127 -6.70 5.93 14.66
N LEU A 128 -5.63 6.62 15.06
CA LEU A 128 -4.27 6.33 14.60
C LEU A 128 -3.73 5.02 15.20
N ALA A 129 -4.00 4.75 16.48
CA ALA A 129 -3.62 3.51 17.15
C ALA A 129 -4.37 2.30 16.58
N ALA A 130 -5.61 2.50 16.12
CA ALA A 130 -6.43 1.48 15.46
C ALA A 130 -6.05 1.23 13.99
N ARG A 131 -5.11 1.99 13.41
CA ARG A 131 -4.73 1.78 12.00
C ARG A 131 -4.04 0.42 11.82
N PRO A 132 -4.45 -0.37 10.81
CA PRO A 132 -3.81 -1.63 10.55
C PRO A 132 -2.36 -1.44 10.14
N HIS A 133 -1.51 -2.40 10.51
CA HIS A 133 -0.13 -2.44 10.05
C HIS A 133 -0.09 -2.49 8.51
N PRO A 134 0.82 -1.80 7.81
CA PRO A 134 0.90 -1.82 6.34
C PRO A 134 1.01 -3.23 5.73
N PHE A 135 1.59 -4.18 6.46
CA PHE A 135 1.59 -5.59 6.07
C PHE A 135 0.16 -6.17 6.01
N ALA A 136 -0.69 -5.85 6.97
CA ALA A 136 -2.08 -6.31 6.98
C ALA A 136 -2.88 -5.77 5.79
N PHE A 137 -2.59 -4.55 5.33
CA PHE A 137 -3.15 -4.02 4.09
C PHE A 137 -2.74 -4.85 2.87
N GLY A 138 -1.45 -5.15 2.70
CA GLY A 138 -0.97 -5.95 1.57
C GLY A 138 -1.56 -7.37 1.57
N VAL A 139 -1.65 -7.98 2.75
CA VAL A 139 -2.25 -9.31 2.92
C VAL A 139 -3.75 -9.29 2.60
N ALA A 140 -4.49 -8.29 3.07
CA ALA A 140 -5.92 -8.14 2.78
C ALA A 140 -6.19 -7.85 1.30
N LEU A 141 -5.33 -7.06 0.65
CA LEU A 141 -5.42 -6.78 -0.79
C LEU A 141 -5.22 -8.05 -1.61
N GLN A 142 -4.17 -8.83 -1.33
CA GLN A 142 -3.93 -10.09 -2.05
C GLN A 142 -5.05 -11.12 -1.79
N TRP A 143 -5.58 -11.18 -0.57
CA TRP A 143 -6.76 -12.01 -0.27
C TRP A 143 -7.99 -11.60 -1.11
N CYS A 144 -8.27 -10.30 -1.27
CA CYS A 144 -9.33 -9.83 -2.17
C CYS A 144 -9.09 -10.29 -3.61
N ARG A 145 -7.83 -10.33 -4.06
CA ARG A 145 -7.45 -10.84 -5.38
C ARG A 145 -7.73 -12.33 -5.52
N TYR A 146 -7.48 -13.13 -4.48
CA TYR A 146 -7.81 -14.56 -4.46
C TYR A 146 -9.31 -14.80 -4.59
N LEU A 147 -10.12 -14.05 -3.83
CA LEU A 147 -11.58 -14.10 -3.95
C LEU A 147 -12.09 -13.66 -5.33
N ALA A 148 -11.40 -12.73 -5.99
CA ALA A 148 -11.82 -12.20 -7.28
C ALA A 148 -11.52 -13.14 -8.47
N SER A 149 -10.66 -14.15 -8.29
CA SER A 149 -10.27 -15.12 -9.32
C SER A 149 -10.96 -16.47 -9.12
N PRO A 150 -11.77 -16.93 -10.10
CA PRO A 150 -12.37 -18.26 -10.07
C PRO A 150 -11.32 -19.39 -9.98
N ARG A 151 -10.15 -19.20 -10.59
CA ARG A 151 -9.05 -20.20 -10.55
C ARG A 151 -8.45 -20.32 -9.17
N MET A 152 -8.22 -19.19 -8.49
CA MET A 152 -7.71 -19.21 -7.12
C MET A 152 -8.75 -19.77 -6.16
N VAL A 153 -10.02 -19.39 -6.31
CA VAL A 153 -11.14 -19.95 -5.54
C VAL A 153 -11.23 -21.47 -5.67
N ALA A 154 -11.00 -22.03 -6.86
CA ALA A 154 -11.00 -23.47 -7.07
C ALA A 154 -9.80 -24.21 -6.41
N LYS A 155 -8.69 -23.50 -6.15
CA LYS A 155 -7.48 -24.07 -5.54
C LYS A 155 -7.50 -24.07 -4.01
N ILE A 156 -8.27 -23.18 -3.40
CA ILE A 156 -8.22 -22.93 -1.96
C ILE A 156 -9.46 -23.53 -1.30
N PRO A 157 -9.33 -24.32 -0.22
CA PRO A 157 -10.49 -24.80 0.52
C PRO A 157 -11.40 -23.63 0.94
N PRO A 158 -12.72 -23.70 0.74
CA PRO A 158 -13.61 -22.57 1.02
C PRO A 158 -13.54 -22.06 2.47
N VAL A 159 -13.35 -22.98 3.42
CA VAL A 159 -13.15 -22.65 4.83
C VAL A 159 -11.91 -21.79 5.07
N ASP A 160 -10.83 -22.01 4.32
CA ASP A 160 -9.57 -21.27 4.45
C ASP A 160 -9.66 -19.87 3.83
N LEU A 161 -10.48 -19.69 2.80
CA LEU A 161 -10.80 -18.37 2.25
C LEU A 161 -11.73 -17.57 3.18
N ARG A 162 -12.67 -18.27 3.82
CA ARG A 162 -13.68 -17.67 4.71
C ARG A 162 -13.10 -17.27 6.05
N PHE A 163 -12.20 -18.07 6.61
CA PHE A 163 -11.62 -17.86 7.93
C PHE A 163 -11.03 -16.44 8.12
N PRO A 164 -10.17 -15.92 7.22
CA PRO A 164 -9.57 -14.61 7.41
C PRO A 164 -10.44 -13.44 6.94
N ALA A 165 -11.59 -13.71 6.30
CA ALA A 165 -12.34 -12.73 5.54
C ALA A 165 -12.71 -11.48 6.34
N LEU A 166 -13.30 -11.66 7.52
CA LEU A 166 -13.75 -10.53 8.34
C LEU A 166 -12.57 -9.72 8.88
N GLY A 167 -11.48 -10.39 9.28
CA GLY A 167 -10.28 -9.70 9.76
C GLY A 167 -9.63 -8.83 8.67
N HIS A 168 -9.57 -9.33 7.43
CA HIS A 168 -9.05 -8.56 6.30
C HIS A 168 -9.94 -7.36 5.96
N LEU A 169 -11.25 -7.56 5.94
CA LEU A 169 -12.21 -6.49 5.64
C LEU A 169 -12.24 -5.43 6.73
N ASP A 170 -12.16 -5.82 8.00
CA ASP A 170 -12.09 -4.90 9.13
C ASP A 170 -10.79 -4.06 9.06
N ASN A 171 -9.67 -4.66 8.68
CA ASN A 171 -8.42 -3.93 8.44
C ASN A 171 -8.57 -2.89 7.30
N LEU A 172 -9.15 -3.28 6.16
CA LEU A 172 -9.37 -2.35 5.05
C LEU A 172 -10.32 -1.21 5.46
N LEU A 173 -11.43 -1.53 6.12
CA LEU A 173 -12.39 -0.54 6.60
C LEU A 173 -11.77 0.45 7.59
N ALA A 174 -10.96 -0.03 8.54
CA ALA A 174 -10.26 0.84 9.49
C ALA A 174 -9.30 1.81 8.78
N LEU A 175 -8.59 1.33 7.75
CA LEU A 175 -7.71 2.18 6.94
C LEU A 175 -8.50 3.28 6.21
N PHE A 176 -9.54 2.92 5.48
CA PHE A 176 -10.25 3.88 4.61
C PHE A 176 -11.22 4.80 5.36
N ARG A 177 -11.82 4.37 6.48
CA ARG A 177 -12.61 5.27 7.35
C ARG A 177 -11.76 6.38 7.98
N THR A 178 -10.49 6.08 8.26
CA THR A 178 -9.52 7.06 8.79
C THR A 178 -8.77 7.81 7.68
N ALA A 179 -9.02 7.50 6.40
CA ALA A 179 -8.48 8.27 5.29
C ALA A 179 -9.12 9.67 5.27
N ARG A 180 -8.35 10.62 4.77
CA ARG A 180 -8.75 12.03 4.63
C ARG A 180 -8.33 12.47 3.24
N GLY A 181 -9.12 12.09 2.23
CA GLY A 181 -8.92 12.53 0.85
C GLY A 181 -8.88 14.06 0.78
N LYS A 182 -7.82 14.60 0.14
CA LYS A 182 -7.59 16.04 0.06
C LYS A 182 -8.46 16.74 -1.00
N SER A 183 -8.98 16.00 -1.97
CA SER A 183 -9.87 16.48 -3.02
C SER A 183 -11.25 15.84 -2.94
N ALA A 184 -12.24 16.48 -3.57
CA ALA A 184 -13.59 15.91 -3.75
C ALA A 184 -13.55 14.51 -4.38
N GLU A 185 -12.71 14.33 -5.40
CA GLU A 185 -12.52 13.05 -6.08
C GLU A 185 -11.98 11.97 -5.13
N ALA A 186 -10.95 12.29 -4.35
CA ALA A 186 -10.39 11.34 -3.38
C ALA A 186 -11.41 10.94 -2.31
N ARG A 187 -12.23 11.88 -1.84
CA ARG A 187 -13.29 11.58 -0.85
C ARG A 187 -14.43 10.76 -1.46
N ALA A 188 -14.80 11.02 -2.71
CA ALA A 188 -15.80 10.22 -3.44
C ALA A 188 -15.29 8.79 -3.71
N PHE A 189 -14.01 8.65 -4.04
CA PHE A 189 -13.33 7.37 -4.16
C PHE A 189 -13.39 6.59 -2.84
N ASP A 190 -12.97 7.21 -1.72
CA ASP A 190 -12.98 6.58 -0.40
C ASP A 190 -14.40 6.17 0.02
N ALA A 191 -15.39 7.02 -0.19
CA ALA A 191 -16.79 6.72 0.15
C ALA A 191 -17.32 5.51 -0.64
N THR A 192 -17.05 5.47 -1.95
CA THR A 192 -17.45 4.34 -2.81
C THR A 192 -16.74 3.05 -2.40
N LEU A 193 -15.46 3.13 -2.04
CA LEU A 193 -14.70 1.97 -1.60
C LEU A 193 -15.22 1.43 -0.26
N ILE A 194 -15.54 2.30 0.70
CA ILE A 194 -16.10 1.92 1.99
C ILE A 194 -17.44 1.18 1.79
N ASP A 195 -18.34 1.70 0.96
CA ASP A 195 -19.63 1.04 0.66
C ASP A 195 -19.45 -0.37 0.07
N ARG A 196 -18.49 -0.53 -0.85
CA ARG A 196 -18.14 -1.84 -1.41
C ARG A 196 -17.56 -2.79 -0.38
N LEU A 197 -16.67 -2.31 0.49
CA LEU A 197 -16.08 -3.11 1.56
C LEU A 197 -17.13 -3.55 2.59
N GLU A 198 -18.08 -2.67 2.95
CA GLU A 198 -19.20 -3.00 3.84
C GLU A 198 -20.12 -4.05 3.20
N THR A 199 -20.44 -3.88 1.91
CA THR A 199 -21.19 -4.86 1.14
C THR A 199 -20.49 -6.22 1.12
N LEU A 200 -19.19 -6.25 0.83
CA LEU A 200 -18.40 -7.48 0.81
C LEU A 200 -18.37 -8.13 2.18
N ARG A 201 -18.26 -7.34 3.25
CA ARG A 201 -18.27 -7.82 4.63
C ARG A 201 -19.57 -8.52 4.98
N VAL A 202 -20.72 -7.92 4.67
CA VAL A 202 -22.03 -8.55 4.89
C VAL A 202 -22.16 -9.86 4.10
N LEU A 203 -21.71 -9.89 2.86
CA LEU A 203 -21.73 -11.10 2.04
C LEU A 203 -20.82 -12.20 2.61
N CYS A 204 -19.62 -11.84 3.06
CA CYS A 204 -18.71 -12.77 3.72
C CYS A 204 -19.27 -13.25 5.07
N GLU A 205 -19.95 -12.40 5.85
CA GLU A 205 -20.60 -12.83 7.09
C GLU A 205 -21.67 -13.90 6.83
N ALA A 206 -22.48 -13.72 5.78
CA ALA A 206 -23.53 -14.66 5.39
C ALA A 206 -23.00 -15.96 4.75
N TRP A 207 -21.80 -15.94 4.18
CA TRP A 207 -21.16 -17.11 3.61
C TRP A 207 -20.58 -17.98 4.73
N ASP A 208 -20.98 -19.24 4.84
CA ASP A 208 -20.58 -20.15 5.93
C ASP A 208 -19.22 -20.85 5.68
N GLY A 209 -18.68 -20.76 4.46
CA GLY A 209 -17.42 -21.41 4.08
C GLY A 209 -17.52 -22.92 3.89
N ALA A 210 -18.72 -23.50 3.83
CA ALA A 210 -18.91 -24.93 3.54
C ALA A 210 -18.71 -25.23 2.05
N GLU A 211 -19.15 -24.32 1.19
CA GLU A 211 -18.99 -24.37 -0.26
C GLU A 211 -18.21 -23.16 -0.77
N ALA A 212 -17.83 -23.21 -2.06
CA ALA A 212 -17.19 -22.10 -2.74
C ALA A 212 -17.94 -20.77 -2.53
N PRO A 213 -17.23 -19.64 -2.46
CA PRO A 213 -17.84 -18.33 -2.25
C PRO A 213 -18.90 -18.05 -3.33
N PRO A 214 -20.09 -17.55 -2.92
CA PRO A 214 -21.13 -17.15 -3.86
C PRO A 214 -20.60 -16.21 -4.94
N ALA A 215 -21.13 -16.29 -6.17
CA ALA A 215 -20.71 -15.43 -7.27
C ALA A 215 -20.68 -13.94 -6.89
N ARG A 216 -21.67 -13.51 -6.10
CA ARG A 216 -21.75 -12.12 -5.62
C ARG A 216 -20.58 -11.72 -4.71
N VAL A 217 -20.04 -12.62 -3.90
CA VAL A 217 -18.83 -12.37 -3.10
C VAL A 217 -17.64 -12.09 -4.04
N GLN A 218 -17.47 -12.93 -5.07
CA GLN A 218 -16.37 -12.80 -6.03
C GLN A 218 -16.48 -11.50 -6.84
N GLU A 219 -17.68 -11.13 -7.29
CA GLU A 219 -17.95 -9.87 -8.00
C GLU A 219 -17.58 -8.64 -7.18
N VAL A 220 -18.01 -8.58 -5.92
CA VAL A 220 -17.73 -7.42 -5.06
C VAL A 220 -16.25 -7.39 -4.67
N ALA A 221 -15.63 -8.54 -4.38
CA ALA A 221 -14.18 -8.63 -4.15
C ALA A 221 -13.37 -8.13 -5.36
N ARG A 222 -13.78 -8.48 -6.58
CA ARG A 222 -13.19 -7.99 -7.82
C ARG A 222 -13.32 -6.47 -7.94
N ALA A 223 -14.50 -5.92 -7.67
CA ALA A 223 -14.71 -4.47 -7.72
C ALA A 223 -13.85 -3.71 -6.70
N VAL A 224 -13.73 -4.24 -5.47
CA VAL A 224 -12.84 -3.70 -4.44
C VAL A 224 -11.38 -3.72 -4.90
N HIS A 225 -10.90 -4.87 -5.40
CA HIS A 225 -9.51 -5.01 -5.82
C HIS A 225 -9.16 -4.14 -7.03
N MET A 226 -10.05 -4.06 -8.04
CA MET A 226 -9.88 -3.17 -9.19
C MET A 226 -9.78 -1.70 -8.78
N GLN A 227 -10.64 -1.26 -7.85
CA GLN A 227 -10.62 0.10 -7.33
C GLN A 227 -9.31 0.41 -6.57
N LEU A 228 -8.82 -0.53 -5.75
CA LEU A 228 -7.59 -0.38 -4.96
C LEU A 228 -6.30 -0.42 -5.79
N TYR A 229 -6.27 -1.22 -6.86
CA TYR A 229 -5.06 -1.39 -7.68
C TYR A 229 -5.09 -0.53 -8.96
N HIS A 230 -6.16 0.26 -9.18
CA HIS A 230 -6.41 1.00 -10.42
C HIS A 230 -6.33 0.12 -11.69
N LYS A 231 -6.55 -1.19 -11.57
CA LYS A 231 -6.56 -2.10 -12.73
C LYS A 231 -7.85 -1.95 -13.51
N SER A 232 -7.71 -1.80 -14.83
CA SER A 232 -8.83 -1.51 -15.73
C SER A 232 -9.42 -2.75 -16.40
N ASP A 233 -8.71 -3.88 -16.46
CA ASP A 233 -9.18 -5.08 -17.18
C ASP A 233 -9.74 -6.16 -16.21
N PRO A 234 -11.06 -6.42 -16.22
CA PRO A 234 -11.67 -7.47 -15.43
C PRO A 234 -11.28 -8.90 -15.89
N HIS A 235 -10.81 -9.08 -17.13
CA HIS A 235 -10.43 -10.39 -17.66
C HIS A 235 -9.12 -10.93 -17.07
N GLU A 236 -8.27 -10.06 -16.53
CA GLU A 236 -7.05 -10.48 -15.84
C GLU A 236 -7.34 -11.39 -14.63
N TYR A 237 -8.52 -11.26 -14.00
CA TYR A 237 -8.91 -12.09 -12.86
C TYR A 237 -9.32 -13.51 -13.26
N ASP A 238 -9.90 -13.68 -14.46
CA ASP A 238 -10.31 -14.99 -14.95
C ASP A 238 -9.09 -15.85 -15.36
N ALA A 239 -8.02 -15.17 -15.76
CA ALA A 239 -6.72 -15.78 -16.08
C ALA A 239 -5.75 -15.83 -14.88
N PHE A 240 -6.02 -15.08 -13.81
CA PHE A 240 -5.12 -14.97 -12.67
C PHE A 240 -5.00 -16.31 -11.92
N GLU A 241 -3.76 -16.77 -11.83
CA GLU A 241 -3.41 -18.03 -11.22
C GLU A 241 -1.99 -17.94 -10.66
N GLU A 242 -1.82 -18.36 -9.40
CA GLU A 242 -0.51 -18.47 -8.74
C GLU A 242 -0.52 -19.64 -7.74
N ASP A 243 0.63 -19.89 -7.13
CA ASP A 243 0.74 -20.76 -5.96
C ASP A 243 0.14 -20.07 -4.74
N VAL A 244 -0.63 -20.81 -3.95
CA VAL A 244 -1.29 -20.28 -2.76
C VAL A 244 -0.25 -20.07 -1.67
N ASP A 245 -0.01 -18.81 -1.28
CA ASP A 245 0.78 -18.51 -0.09
C ASP A 245 -0.13 -18.50 1.16
N PRO A 246 0.09 -19.38 2.15
CA PRO A 246 -0.69 -19.43 3.37
C PRO A 246 -0.74 -18.12 4.14
N VAL A 247 0.23 -17.22 3.95
CA VAL A 247 0.25 -15.92 4.62
C VAL A 247 -1.01 -15.11 4.34
N TYR A 248 -1.55 -15.20 3.13
CA TYR A 248 -2.77 -14.48 2.69
C TYR A 248 -4.06 -15.09 3.24
N LEU A 249 -3.99 -16.34 3.71
CA LEU A 249 -5.11 -17.06 4.30
C LEU A 249 -5.16 -16.94 5.83
N THR A 250 -4.27 -16.14 6.41
CA THR A 250 -4.24 -15.89 7.86
C THR A 250 -4.64 -14.46 8.18
N ILE A 251 -5.26 -14.26 9.35
CA ILE A 251 -5.41 -12.91 9.93
C ILE A 251 -4.08 -12.58 10.60
N PRO A 252 -3.38 -11.50 10.21
CA PRO A 252 -2.19 -11.06 10.93
C PRO A 252 -2.59 -10.77 12.38
N ARG A 253 -2.12 -11.58 13.33
CA ARG A 253 -2.31 -11.28 14.75
C ARG A 253 -1.58 -9.98 15.04
N VAL A 254 -2.31 -8.95 15.47
CA VAL A 254 -1.72 -7.80 16.13
C VAL A 254 -0.98 -8.36 17.34
N ARG A 255 0.35 -8.22 17.39
CA ARG A 255 1.11 -8.55 18.59
C ARG A 255 0.59 -7.64 19.70
N THR A 256 -0.21 -8.20 20.61
CA THR A 256 -0.42 -7.65 21.94
C THR A 256 0.94 -7.68 22.63
N SER A 257 1.58 -6.52 22.74
CA SER A 257 2.66 -6.28 23.69
C SER A 257 2.15 -6.36 25.11
#